data_AF-A0A1B6NVT4-F1
#
_entry.id   AF-A0A1B6NVT4-F1
#
_cell.length_a   1.000
_cell.length_b   1.000
_cell.length_c   1.000
_cell.angle_alpha   90.00
_cell.angle_beta   90.00
_cell.angle_gamma   90.00
#
_symmetry.space_group_name_H-M   'P 1'
#
loop_
_entity.id
_entity.type
_entity.pdbx_description
1 polymer ?
#
loop_
_entity_poly.entity_id
_entity_poly.type
_entity_poly.pdbx_seq_one_letter_code
_entity_poly.pdbx_strand_id
1 'polypeptide(L)' 'MSFDVNAVRADFPILSTTVNGRPLVYLDSGASAQKPR' A
#
# COMPACT_ATOMS: atom_id res chain seq x y z
N MET A 1 7.23 1.99 21.68
CA MET A 1 6.40 1.17 20.77
C MET A 1 7.10 1.13 19.43
N SER A 2 7.30 -0.06 18.85
CA SER A 2 7.82 -0.20 17.49
C SER A 2 6.65 -0.32 16.53
N PHE A 3 6.69 0.38 15.40
CA PHE A 3 5.68 0.30 14.35
C PHE A 3 6.21 -0.58 13.21
N ASP A 4 5.56 -1.73 12.98
CA ASP A 4 5.92 -2.63 11.88
C ASP A 4 5.18 -2.23 10.60
N VAL A 5 5.87 -1.48 9.74
CA VAL A 5 5.33 -1.04 8.45
C VAL A 5 5.06 -2.20 7.49
N ASN A 6 5.78 -3.33 7.61
CA ASN A 6 5.60 -4.46 6.70
C ASN A 6 4.31 -5.22 7.03
N ALA A 7 4.02 -5.39 8.32
CA ALA A 7 2.74 -5.92 8.77
C ALA A 7 1.58 -5.06 8.26
N VAL A 8 1.66 -3.73 8.41
CA VAL A 8 0.63 -2.82 7.92
C VAL A 8 0.47 -2.89 6.40
N ARG A 9 1.57 -2.90 5.62
CA ARG A 9 1.49 -3.01 4.15
C ARG A 9 0.82 -4.31 3.70
N ALA A 10 0.98 -5.40 4.44
CA ALA A 10 0.36 -6.68 4.13
C ALA A 10 -1.18 -6.63 4.23
N ASP A 11 -1.74 -5.67 4.96
CA ASP A 11 -3.19 -5.50 5.08
C ASP A 11 -3.81 -4.75 3.88
N PHE A 12 -3.01 -4.13 3.01
CA PHE A 12 -3.48 -3.41 1.81
C PHE A 12 -3.10 -4.18 0.53
N PRO A 13 -3.99 -5.04 -0.01
CA PRO A 13 -3.67 -5.93 -1.12
C PRO A 13 -3.18 -5.21 -2.39
N ILE A 14 -3.65 -3.97 -2.61
CA ILE A 14 -3.25 -3.18 -3.78
C ILE A 14 -1.75 -2.84 -3.77
N LEU A 15 -1.10 -2.73 -2.61
CA LEU A 15 0.31 -2.35 -2.50
C LEU A 15 1.29 -3.45 -2.94
N SER A 16 0.80 -4.67 -3.17
CA SER A 16 1.59 -5.76 -3.78
C SER A 16 1.36 -5.90 -5.30
N THR A 17 0.59 -5.00 -5.92
CA THR A 17 0.27 -5.08 -7.35
C THR A 17 1.32 -4.43 -8.24
N THR A 18 1.26 -4.78 -9.53
CA THR A 18 2.10 -4.20 -10.58
C THR A 18 1.24 -3.34 -11.50
N VAL A 19 1.71 -2.14 -11.84
CA VAL A 19 1.08 -1.21 -12.79
C VAL A 19 2.12 -0.82 -13.84
N ASN A 20 1.74 -0.88 -15.12
CA ASN A 20 2.65 -0.60 -16.25
C ASN A 20 3.96 -1.42 -16.19
N GLY A 21 3.86 -2.67 -15.73
CA GLY A 21 5.01 -3.57 -15.59
C GLY A 21 5.97 -3.23 -14.44
N ARG A 22 5.59 -2.34 -13.51
CA ARG A 22 6.41 -1.94 -12.36
C ARG A 22 5.65 -2.06 -11.04
N PRO A 23 6.34 -2.31 -9.91
CA PRO A 23 5.69 -2.33 -8.60
C PRO A 23 4.97 -1.00 -8.31
N LEU A 24 3.77 -1.08 -7.75
CA LEU A 24 2.99 0.10 -7.40
C LEU A 24 3.63 0.89 -6.26
N VAL A 25 3.83 2.20 -6.48
CA VAL A 25 4.11 3.18 -5.43
C VAL A 25 3.01 4.23 -5.47
N TYR A 26 2.07 4.15 -4.52
CA TYR A 26 0.90 5.02 -4.47
C TYR A 26 1.17 6.24 -3.58
N LEU A 27 1.35 7.43 -4.20
CA LEU A 27 1.66 8.69 -3.51
C LEU A 27 0.53 9.72 -3.63
N ASP A 28 -0.73 9.25 -3.64
CA ASP A 28 -1.92 10.11 -3.75
C ASP A 28 -2.99 9.79 -2.69
N SER A 29 -2.56 9.31 -1.52
CA SER A 29 -3.45 9.00 -0.41
C SER A 29 -4.23 10.22 0.13
N GLY A 30 -3.82 11.44 -0.23
CA GLY A 30 -4.53 12.68 0.10
C GLY A 30 -5.82 12.88 -0.68
N ALA A 31 -5.91 12.35 -1.91
CA ALA A 31 -7.15 12.34 -2.68
C ALA A 31 -8.09 11.20 -2.22
N SER A 32 -7.54 10.00 -2.01
CA SER A 32 -8.26 8.88 -1.40
C SER A 32 -7.28 7.84 -0.87
N ALA A 33 -7.56 7.29 0.31
CA ALA A 33 -6.74 6.23 0.89
C ALA A 33 -7.24 4.84 0.50
N GLN A 34 -6.28 3.95 0.22
CA GLN A 34 -6.52 2.52 0.04
C GLN A 34 -7.10 1.91 1.32
N LYS A 35 -7.88 0.83 1.19
CA LYS A 35 -8.54 0.19 2.32
C LYS A 35 -7.76 -1.06 2.74
N PRO A 36 -7.59 -1.29 4.05
CA PRO A 36 -7.15 -2.58 4.53
C PRO A 36 -8.27 -3.62 4.32
N ARG A 37 -7.92 -4.89 4.31
CA ARG A 37 -8.89 -6.00 4.36
C ARG A 37 -9.44 -6.23 5.76
#